data_AF-A0A6C6ZAZ1-F1
#
_entry.id   AF-A0A6C6ZAZ1-F1
#
_cell.length_a   1.000
_cell.length_b   1.000
_cell.length_c   1.000
_cell.angle_alpha   90.00
_cell.angle_beta   90.00
_cell.angle_gamma   90.00
#
_symmetry.space_group_name_H-M   'P 1'
#
loop_
_entity.id
_entity.type
_entity.pdbx_description
1 polymer ?
#
loop_
_entity_poly.entity_id
_entity_poly.type
_entity_poly.pdbx_seq_one_letter_code
_entity_poly.pdbx_strand_id
1 'polypeptide(L)'
;MNPSGSKLWYLKFRFGNKENRMALGPYPLISLALVREKQADRRRLILEGINPAEKRREEKRGGEPLYTFESVAREWVSSNVSWSAEHSTALFSELTGSNIALNAVQSGSRASGASCAADNPLLLQL
;
A
#
# COMPACT_ATOMS: atom_id res chain seq x y z
N MET A 1 21.00 -11.25 -25.25
CA MET A 1 19.66 -11.56 -25.80
C MET A 1 19.07 -12.64 -24.94
N ASN A 2 17.75 -12.64 -24.72
CA ASN A 2 17.12 -13.71 -23.96
C ASN A 2 16.93 -14.95 -24.86
N PRO A 3 16.89 -16.18 -24.31
CA PRO A 3 16.65 -17.40 -25.09
C PRO A 3 15.36 -17.36 -25.91
N SER A 4 14.36 -16.60 -25.43
CA SER A 4 13.08 -16.34 -26.10
C SER A 4 13.16 -15.38 -27.31
N GLY A 5 14.33 -14.82 -27.62
CA GLY A 5 14.52 -13.90 -28.75
C GLY A 5 14.19 -12.44 -28.46
N SER A 6 13.67 -12.12 -27.27
CA SER A 6 13.44 -10.74 -26.85
C SER A 6 14.76 -9.97 -26.66
N LYS A 7 14.78 -8.73 -27.16
CA LYS A 7 15.93 -7.83 -27.09
C LYS A 7 15.60 -6.65 -26.18
N LEU A 8 16.58 -6.28 -25.34
CA LEU A 8 16.48 -5.17 -24.41
C LEU A 8 17.67 -4.25 -24.63
N TRP A 9 17.41 -2.94 -24.59
CA TRP A 9 18.45 -1.93 -24.53
C TRP A 9 19.02 -1.89 -23.12
N TYR A 10 20.33 -2.05 -23.00
CA TYR A 10 21.05 -2.00 -21.73
C TYR A 10 22.01 -0.82 -21.68
N LEU A 11 22.06 -0.17 -20.52
CA LEU A 11 23.07 0.78 -20.13
C LEU A 11 24.05 0.11 -19.16
N LYS A 12 25.31 -0.02 -19.55
CA LYS A 12 26.42 -0.40 -18.67
C LYS A 12 27.03 0.87 -18.08
N PHE A 13 27.21 0.89 -16.77
CA PHE A 13 27.81 2.02 -16.06
C PHE A 13 28.61 1.54 -14.84
N ARG A 14 29.45 2.42 -14.31
CA ARG A 14 30.15 2.20 -13.04
C ARG A 14 29.69 3.27 -12.07
N PHE A 15 29.48 2.86 -10.83
CA PHE A 15 29.12 3.77 -9.76
C PHE A 15 29.90 3.35 -8.50
N GLY A 16 30.67 4.27 -7.94
CA GLY A 16 31.74 3.94 -6.99
C GLY A 16 32.75 3.01 -7.65
N ASN A 17 32.91 1.79 -7.12
CA ASN A 17 33.82 0.77 -7.66
C ASN A 17 33.11 -0.48 -8.22
N LYS A 18 31.77 -0.44 -8.34
CA LYS A 18 30.96 -1.57 -8.81
C LYS A 18 30.47 -1.33 -10.23
N GLU A 19 30.62 -2.35 -11.07
CA GLU A 19 30.01 -2.37 -12.39
C GLU A 19 28.52 -2.72 -12.27
N ASN A 20 27.67 -1.92 -12.91
CA ASN A 20 26.23 -2.11 -12.90
C ASN A 20 25.66 -2.07 -14.32
N ARG A 21 24.54 -2.77 -14.51
CA ARG A 21 23.78 -2.79 -15.77
C ARG A 21 22.32 -2.49 -15.51
N MET A 22 21.74 -1.59 -16.30
CA MET A 22 20.32 -1.25 -16.25
C MET A 22 19.66 -1.45 -17.61
N ALA A 23 18.45 -2.02 -17.63
CA ALA A 23 17.61 -2.06 -18.83
C ALA A 23 16.87 -0.72 -19.00
N LEU A 24 16.97 -0.14 -20.20
CA LEU A 24 16.27 1.09 -20.63
C LEU A 24 14.90 0.77 -21.28
N GLY A 25 14.76 -0.45 -21.81
CA GLY A 25 13.49 -1.07 -22.23
C GLY A 25 13.62 -1.96 -23.46
N PRO A 26 12.49 -2.47 -24.00
CA PRO A 26 12.47 -3.46 -25.08
C PRO A 26 12.71 -2.87 -26.46
N TYR A 27 13.40 -3.63 -27.31
CA TYR A 27 13.54 -3.40 -28.74
C TYR A 27 12.51 -4.26 -29.50
N PRO A 28 11.84 -3.76 -30.55
CA PRO A 28 11.97 -2.44 -31.20
C PRO A 28 11.00 -1.38 -30.66
N LEU A 29 10.21 -1.70 -29.63
CA LEU A 29 9.16 -0.81 -29.11
C LEU A 29 9.69 0.59 -28.73
N ILE A 30 10.92 0.67 -28.22
CA ILE A 30 11.60 1.94 -27.94
C ILE A 30 12.57 2.27 -29.07
N SER A 31 12.41 3.46 -29.66
CA SER A 31 13.29 3.99 -30.69
C SER A 31 14.70 4.28 -30.14
N LEU A 32 15.71 4.20 -31.01
CA LEU A 32 17.09 4.47 -30.64
C LEU A 32 17.29 5.90 -30.09
N ALA A 33 16.57 6.88 -30.65
CA ALA A 33 16.60 8.27 -30.19
C ALA A 33 16.18 8.38 -28.71
N LEU A 34 15.03 7.80 -28.36
CA LEU A 34 14.51 7.81 -27.00
C LEU A 34 15.44 7.05 -26.02
N VAL A 35 16.10 5.98 -26.47
CA VAL A 35 17.12 5.27 -25.67
C VAL A 35 18.31 6.18 -25.37
N ARG A 36 18.77 6.97 -26.34
CA ARG A 36 19.90 7.92 -26.16
C ARG A 36 19.55 9.04 -25.20
N GLU A 37 18.34 9.58 -25.27
CA GLU A 37 17.83 10.57 -24.32
C GLU A 37 17.82 10.01 -22.89
N LYS A 38 17.19 8.83 -22.69
CA LYS A 38 17.20 8.14 -21.39
C LYS A 38 18.62 7.87 -20.89
N GLN A 39 19.53 7.50 -21.77
CA GLN A 39 20.93 7.29 -21.42
C GLN A 39 21.60 8.59 -20.95
N ALA A 40 21.36 9.71 -21.61
CA ALA A 40 21.87 11.02 -21.21
C ALA A 40 21.35 11.40 -19.81
N ASP A 41 20.06 11.21 -19.54
CA ASP A 41 19.47 11.49 -18.23
C ASP A 41 20.11 10.63 -17.13
N ARG A 42 20.28 9.32 -17.37
CA ARG A 42 20.94 8.45 -16.37
C ARG A 42 22.42 8.81 -16.18
N ARG A 43 23.12 9.31 -17.20
CA ARG A 43 24.49 9.82 -17.07
C ARG A 43 24.55 11.10 -16.22
N ARG A 44 23.57 12.00 -16.36
CA ARG A 44 23.45 13.19 -15.49
C ARG A 44 23.34 12.78 -14.01
N LEU A 45 22.50 11.79 -13.70
CA LEU A 45 22.38 11.28 -12.33
C LEU A 45 23.69 10.71 -11.78
N ILE A 46 24.47 10.02 -12.61
CA ILE A 46 25.78 9.51 -12.20
C ILE A 46 26.74 10.65 -11.87
N LEU A 47 26.72 11.74 -12.65
CA LEU A 47 27.53 12.94 -12.38
C LEU A 47 27.10 13.64 -11.08
N GLU A 48 25.80 13.65 -10.79
CA GLU A 48 25.24 14.15 -9.52
C GLU A 48 25.54 13.23 -8.32
N GLY A 49 26.18 12.08 -8.54
CA GLY A 49 26.47 11.10 -7.48
C GLY A 49 25.24 10.32 -7.02
N ILE A 50 24.16 10.32 -7.81
CA ILE A 50 22.94 9.55 -7.53
C ILE A 50 22.98 8.24 -8.31
N ASN A 51 22.79 7.12 -7.63
CA ASN A 51 22.72 5.81 -8.29
C ASN A 51 21.42 5.73 -9.14
N PRO A 52 21.51 5.59 -10.48
CA PRO A 52 20.34 5.49 -11.33
C PRO A 52 19.40 4.33 -10.96
N ALA A 53 19.96 3.22 -10.44
CA ALA A 53 19.20 2.04 -10.07
C ALA A 53 18.30 2.28 -8.86
N GLU A 54 18.77 3.07 -7.89
CA GLU A 54 17.97 3.48 -6.73
C GLU A 54 16.88 4.46 -7.14
N LYS A 55 17.20 5.46 -7.96
CA LYS A 55 16.18 6.38 -8.48
C LYS A 55 15.05 5.63 -9.21
N ARG A 56 15.37 4.61 -10.01
CA ARG A 56 14.34 3.76 -10.66
C ARG A 56 13.52 2.94 -9.65
N ARG A 57 14.14 2.49 -8.54
CA ARG A 57 13.42 1.79 -7.46
C ARG A 57 12.51 2.75 -6.72
N GLU A 58 12.96 3.98 -6.47
CA GLU A 58 12.16 5.05 -5.86
C GLU A 58 11.00 5.47 -6.76
N GLU A 59 11.24 5.69 -8.05
CA GLU A 59 10.18 5.94 -9.05
C GLU A 59 9.13 4.80 -9.03
N LYS A 60 9.55 3.54 -8.82
CA LYS A 60 8.63 2.40 -8.71
C LYS A 60 7.92 2.33 -7.35
N ARG A 61 8.55 2.80 -6.27
CA ARG A 61 7.99 2.86 -4.91
C ARG A 61 7.10 4.07 -4.68
N GLY A 62 7.29 5.15 -5.44
CA GLY A 62 6.58 6.43 -5.28
C GLY A 62 5.09 6.39 -5.64
N GLY A 63 4.56 5.22 -6.00
CA GLY A 63 3.13 5.00 -5.88
C GLY A 63 2.80 4.81 -4.41
N GLU A 64 2.07 5.75 -3.81
CA GLU A 64 1.39 5.52 -2.53
C GLU A 64 0.74 4.12 -2.56
N PRO A 65 0.99 3.25 -1.57
CA PRO A 65 0.36 1.95 -1.55
C PRO A 65 -1.15 2.17 -1.55
N LEU A 66 -1.83 1.73 -2.62
CA LEU A 66 -3.27 1.92 -2.78
C LEU A 66 -4.06 1.38 -1.58
N TYR A 67 -3.53 0.32 -0.96
CA TYR A 67 -4.02 -0.25 0.28
C TYR A 67 -2.84 -0.63 1.16
N THR A 68 -2.87 -0.28 2.44
CA THR A 68 -1.94 -0.81 3.43
C THR A 68 -2.51 -2.11 3.98
N PHE A 69 -1.65 -3.00 4.46
CA PHE A 69 -2.12 -4.23 5.10
C PHE A 69 -3.07 -3.91 6.28
N GLU A 70 -2.77 -2.84 7.03
CA GLU A 70 -3.62 -2.36 8.11
C GLU A 70 -5.01 -1.90 7.62
N SER A 71 -5.09 -1.17 6.50
CA SER A 71 -6.39 -0.72 5.97
C SER A 71 -7.25 -1.90 5.56
N VAL A 72 -6.65 -2.91 4.91
CA VAL A 72 -7.34 -4.14 4.51
C VAL A 72 -7.76 -4.96 5.72
N ALA A 73 -6.90 -5.08 6.74
CA ALA A 73 -7.22 -5.78 7.98
C ALA A 73 -8.39 -5.12 8.72
N ARG A 74 -8.43 -3.78 8.79
CA ARG A 74 -9.55 -3.05 9.41
C ARG A 74 -10.86 -3.26 8.64
N GLU A 75 -10.82 -3.17 7.31
CA GLU A 75 -11.98 -3.42 6.46
C GLU A 75 -12.50 -4.85 6.64
N TRP A 76 -11.59 -5.83 6.63
CA TRP A 76 -11.93 -7.24 6.82
C TRP A 76 -12.57 -7.49 8.19
N VAL A 77 -11.97 -7.00 9.27
CA VAL A 77 -12.52 -7.14 10.63
C VAL A 77 -13.89 -6.46 10.74
N SER A 78 -14.07 -5.29 10.14
CA SER A 78 -15.34 -4.55 10.16
C SER A 78 -16.44 -5.23 9.36
N SER A 79 -16.10 -5.97 8.31
CA SER A 79 -17.06 -6.70 7.49
C SER A 79 -17.65 -7.94 8.19
N ASN A 80 -16.97 -8.46 9.21
CA ASN A 80 -17.37 -9.66 9.94
C ASN A 80 -18.18 -9.32 11.22
N VAL A 81 -19.45 -8.96 11.03
CA VAL A 81 -20.38 -8.53 12.11
C VAL A 81 -20.77 -9.67 13.07
N SER A 82 -20.53 -10.93 12.71
CA SER A 82 -20.87 -12.10 13.53
C SER A 82 -19.87 -12.37 14.67
N TRP A 83 -18.75 -11.68 14.71
CA TRP A 83 -17.70 -11.89 15.71
C TRP A 83 -17.90 -11.02 16.95
N SER A 84 -17.56 -11.58 18.11
CA SER A 84 -17.49 -10.82 19.36
C SER A 84 -16.47 -9.70 19.24
N ALA A 85 -16.74 -8.56 19.89
CA ALA A 85 -15.82 -7.42 19.94
C ALA A 85 -14.43 -7.78 20.50
N GLU A 86 -14.36 -8.77 21.40
CA GLU A 86 -13.10 -9.26 21.96
C GLU A 86 -12.30 -10.06 20.92
N HIS A 87 -13.00 -10.86 20.11
CA HIS A 87 -12.39 -11.68 19.07
C HIS A 87 -11.83 -10.83 17.91
N SER A 88 -12.59 -9.82 17.47
CA SER A 88 -12.15 -8.90 16.41
C SER A 88 -10.93 -8.08 16.82
N THR A 89 -10.87 -7.63 18.08
CA THR A 89 -9.74 -6.86 18.62
C THR A 89 -8.48 -7.73 18.77
N ALA A 90 -8.63 -8.96 19.28
CA ALA A 90 -7.52 -9.91 19.38
C ALA A 90 -6.96 -10.25 17.99
N LEU A 91 -7.82 -10.59 17.02
CA LEU A 91 -7.41 -10.88 15.65
C LEU A 91 -6.72 -9.68 14.98
N PHE A 92 -7.21 -8.46 15.18
CA PHE A 92 -6.57 -7.28 14.62
C PHE A 92 -5.15 -7.07 15.19
N SER A 93 -4.96 -7.31 16.48
CA SER A 93 -3.65 -7.22 17.13
C SER A 93 -2.67 -8.29 16.61
N GLU A 94 -3.15 -9.50 16.33
CA GLU A 94 -2.35 -10.57 15.74
C GLU A 94 -1.97 -10.26 14.29
N LEU A 95 -2.93 -9.76 13.50
CA LEU A 95 -2.70 -9.43 12.09
C LEU A 95 -1.66 -8.32 11.94
N THR A 96 -1.77 -7.26 12.75
CA THR A 96 -0.91 -6.07 12.60
C THR A 96 0.41 -6.18 13.36
N GLY A 97 0.56 -7.18 14.25
CA GLY A 97 1.73 -7.34 15.12
C GLY A 97 1.97 -6.12 16.04
N SER A 98 0.98 -5.23 16.12
CA SER A 98 1.04 -3.97 16.85
C SER A 98 0.15 -4.09 18.09
N ASN A 99 0.76 -4.08 19.26
CA ASN A 99 0.04 -4.08 20.53
C ASN A 99 -0.40 -2.64 20.85
N ILE A 100 -1.30 -2.10 20.03
CA ILE A 100 -1.98 -0.84 20.33
C ILE A 100 -3.40 -1.22 20.69
N ALA A 101 -3.74 -1.06 21.97
CA ALA A 101 -5.09 -1.14 22.45
C ALA A 101 -5.96 -0.22 21.58
N LEU A 102 -6.94 -0.79 20.87
CA LEU A 102 -8.04 0.00 20.33
C LEU A 102 -8.79 0.58 21.53
N ASN A 103 -8.38 1.77 21.96
CA ASN A 103 -9.03 2.49 23.03
C ASN A 103 -10.47 2.77 22.61
N ALA A 104 -11.37 1.99 23.19
CA ALA A 104 -12.73 2.30 23.60
C ALA A 104 -13.35 3.55 22.94
N VAL A 105 -14.17 3.35 21.91
CA VAL A 105 -15.33 4.21 21.67
C VAL A 105 -16.45 3.72 22.59
N GLN A 106 -16.40 4.28 23.81
CA GLN A 106 -17.42 4.45 24.85
C GLN A 106 -18.70 3.59 24.82
N SER A 107 -18.81 2.84 25.92
CA SER A 107 -20.01 2.52 26.69
C SER A 107 -21.22 3.46 26.52
N GLY A 108 -22.39 2.86 26.29
CA GLY A 108 -23.68 3.49 26.50
C GLY A 108 -24.84 2.48 26.46
N SER A 109 -25.48 2.28 27.61
CA SER A 109 -26.76 1.57 27.83
C SER A 109 -26.73 0.04 27.99
N ARG A 110 -26.47 -0.37 29.23
CA ARG A 110 -27.02 -1.58 29.84
C ARG A 110 -28.34 -1.17 30.50
N ALA A 111 -29.46 -1.26 29.81
CA ALA A 111 -30.79 -1.14 30.42
C ALA A 111 -31.30 -2.55 30.76
N SER A 112 -31.07 -2.94 32.01
CA SER A 112 -31.84 -3.99 32.69
C SER A 112 -33.19 -3.38 33.08
N GLY A 113 -34.29 -4.01 32.71
CA GLY A 113 -35.63 -3.56 33.12
C GLY A 113 -36.74 -4.04 32.20
N ALA A 114 -37.01 -5.35 32.20
CA ALA A 114 -38.32 -5.84 31.80
C ALA A 114 -39.32 -5.45 32.89
N SER A 115 -40.21 -4.51 32.60
CA SER A 115 -41.43 -4.26 33.35
C SER A 115 -42.53 -3.96 32.35
N CYS A 116 -43.42 -4.94 32.21
CA CYS A 116 -44.67 -4.84 31.51
C CYS A 116 -45.64 -4.01 32.36
N ALA A 117 -46.20 -2.93 31.82
CA ALA A 117 -47.48 -2.37 32.24
C ALA A 117 -48.09 -1.59 31.08
N ALA A 118 -49.35 -1.88 30.83
CA ALA A 118 -50.19 -1.29 29.81
C ALA A 118 -50.63 0.15 30.18
N ASP A 119 -51.38 0.74 29.25
CA ASP A 119 -52.31 1.88 29.38
C ASP A 119 -51.71 3.27 29.09
N ASN A 120 -51.83 3.80 27.86
CA ASN A 120 -52.98 4.45 27.20
C ASN A 120 -52.67 5.97 27.00
N PRO A 121 -53.43 6.75 26.22
CA PRO A 121 -52.96 7.36 24.98
C PRO A 121 -52.94 8.91 25.09
N LEU A 122 -52.74 9.58 23.95
CA LEU A 122 -52.87 11.03 23.70
C LEU A 122 -51.57 11.86 23.84
N LEU A 123 -50.96 12.21 22.70
CA LEU A 123 -51.18 13.50 22.05
C LEU A 123 -50.27 13.66 20.81
N LEU A 124 -50.91 13.74 19.65
CA LEU A 124 -50.42 14.49 18.49
C LEU A 124 -50.21 15.95 18.89
N GLN A 125 -49.13 16.58 18.42
CA GLN A 125 -49.18 17.78 17.56
C GLN A 125 -47.76 18.26 17.23
N LEU A 126 -47.53 18.44 15.92
CA LEU A 126 -46.56 19.30 15.20
C LEU A 126 -45.19 19.57 15.82
#